data_AF-A0A8D8XLX2-F1
#
_entry.id   AF-A0A8D8XLX2-F1
#
_cell.length_a   1.000
_cell.length_b   1.000
_cell.length_c   1.000
_cell.angle_alpha   90.00
_cell.angle_beta   90.00
_cell.angle_gamma   90.00
#
_symmetry.space_group_name_H-M   'P 1'
#
loop_
_entity.id
_entity.type
_entity.pdbx_description
1 polymer ?
#
loop_
_entity_poly.entity_id
_entity_poly.type
_entity_poly.pdbx_seq_one_letter_code
_entity_poly.pdbx_strand_id
1 'polypeptide(L)'
;MRMLRWMCGLTRKDRVRNEKIRETVKVGPLGKKIQESRMRWFGHVERRDESYIGKQVEKLVIEGKRKRGRPKMRWRDKKDLREERHRLELCGDAELKKIMSTPSRIWKRCSERRVFFTVNK
;
A
#
# COMPACT_ATOMS: atom_id res chain seq x y z
N MET A 1 -1.78 -10.69 -15.97
CA MET A 1 -2.88 -11.55 -16.48
C MET A 1 -2.42 -12.92 -16.95
N ARG A 2 -1.13 -13.13 -17.30
CA ARG A 2 -0.61 -14.43 -17.77
C ARG A 2 -0.81 -15.56 -16.76
N MET A 3 -0.49 -15.34 -15.48
CA MET A 3 -0.71 -16.34 -14.42
C MET A 3 -2.19 -16.68 -14.23
N LEU A 4 -3.07 -15.68 -14.16
CA LEU A 4 -4.51 -15.87 -13.96
C LEU A 4 -5.14 -16.62 -15.14
N ARG A 5 -4.66 -16.31 -16.36
CA ARG A 5 -5.05 -17.03 -17.57
C ARG A 5 -4.59 -18.49 -17.52
N TRP A 6 -3.33 -18.73 -17.17
CA TRP A 6 -2.77 -20.08 -17.08
C TRP A 6 -3.50 -20.93 -16.04
N MET A 7 -3.81 -20.39 -14.87
CA MET A 7 -4.59 -21.08 -13.84
C MET A 7 -6.00 -21.49 -14.31
N CYS A 8 -6.60 -20.68 -15.19
CA CYS A 8 -7.91 -20.98 -15.78
C CYS A 8 -7.82 -21.76 -17.10
N GLY A 9 -6.63 -22.19 -17.53
CA GLY A 9 -6.43 -22.86 -18.82
C GLY A 9 -6.67 -21.96 -20.05
N LEU A 10 -6.76 -20.64 -19.85
CA LEU A 10 -7.07 -19.69 -20.91
C LEU A 10 -5.82 -19.25 -21.65
N THR A 11 -5.90 -19.25 -22.97
CA THR A 11 -4.88 -18.75 -23.88
C THR A 11 -5.22 -17.34 -24.36
N ARG A 12 -4.35 -16.75 -25.19
CA ARG A 12 -4.67 -15.46 -25.86
C ARG A 12 -5.68 -15.64 -27.01
N LYS A 13 -5.82 -16.85 -27.56
CA LYS A 13 -6.73 -17.15 -28.68
C LYS A 13 -8.19 -17.08 -28.27
N ASP A 14 -8.49 -17.34 -26.99
CA ASP A 14 -9.86 -17.36 -26.47
C ASP A 14 -10.50 -15.96 -26.38
N ARG A 15 -9.72 -14.88 -26.57
CA ARG A 15 -10.16 -13.47 -26.57
C ARG A 15 -11.04 -13.05 -25.38
N VAL A 16 -11.03 -13.81 -24.29
CA VAL A 16 -11.79 -13.52 -23.06
C VAL A 16 -11.31 -12.22 -22.45
N ARG A 17 -12.23 -11.34 -22.05
CA ARG A 17 -11.92 -10.06 -21.38
C ARG A 17 -11.27 -10.31 -20.02
N ASN A 18 -10.31 -9.45 -19.66
CA ASN A 18 -9.59 -9.55 -18.40
C ASN A 18 -10.50 -9.39 -17.15
N GLU A 19 -11.60 -8.66 -17.30
CA GLU A 19 -12.62 -8.51 -16.25
C GLU A 19 -13.26 -9.85 -15.90
N LYS A 20 -13.66 -10.64 -16.91
CA LYS A 20 -14.28 -11.95 -16.69
C LYS A 20 -13.33 -12.92 -15.97
N ILE A 21 -12.04 -12.89 -16.34
CA ILE A 21 -11.02 -13.73 -15.68
C ILE A 21 -10.85 -13.33 -14.21
N ARG A 22 -10.88 -12.03 -13.92
CA ARG A 22 -10.79 -11.54 -12.54
C ARG A 22 -12.03 -11.92 -11.71
N GLU A 23 -13.21 -11.87 -12.33
CA GLU A 23 -14.46 -12.32 -11.72
C GLU A 23 -14.42 -13.82 -11.40
N THR A 24 -13.99 -14.67 -12.35
CA THR A 24 -13.86 -16.12 -12.14
C THR A 24 -12.90 -16.46 -11.01
N VAL A 25 -11.75 -15.79 -10.94
CA VAL A 25 -10.73 -16.04 -9.89
C VAL A 25 -11.02 -15.22 -8.61
N LYS A 26 -12.13 -14.45 -8.57
CA LYS A 26 -12.49 -13.54 -7.47
C LYS A 26 -11.36 -12.56 -7.07
N VAL A 27 -10.54 -12.16 -8.04
CA VAL A 27 -9.45 -11.20 -7.83
C VAL A 27 -9.99 -9.79 -8.04
N GLY A 28 -10.07 -9.02 -6.96
CA GLY A 28 -10.48 -7.61 -7.00
C GLY A 28 -9.55 -6.74 -7.85
N PRO A 29 -9.99 -5.53 -8.23
CA PRO A 29 -9.17 -4.60 -9.01
C PRO A 29 -7.87 -4.27 -8.28
N LEU A 30 -6.75 -4.35 -9.01
CA LEU A 30 -5.41 -4.10 -8.47
C LEU A 30 -5.29 -2.74 -7.76
N GLY A 31 -5.99 -1.72 -8.27
CA GLY A 31 -6.02 -0.38 -7.66
C GLY A 31 -6.44 -0.41 -6.18
N LYS A 32 -7.51 -1.15 -5.85
CA LYS A 32 -7.99 -1.31 -4.47
C LYS A 32 -6.95 -2.02 -3.59
N LYS A 33 -6.26 -3.04 -4.11
CA LYS A 33 -5.19 -3.73 -3.36
C LYS A 33 -3.97 -2.87 -3.11
N ILE A 34 -3.61 -2.03 -4.09
CA ILE A 34 -2.56 -1.05 -3.91
C ILE A 34 -2.98 -0.06 -2.81
N GLN A 35 -4.20 0.48 -2.89
CA GLN A 35 -4.77 1.40 -1.90
C GLN A 35 -4.77 0.79 -0.49
N GLU A 36 -5.32 -0.42 -0.30
CA GLU A 36 -5.25 -1.16 0.97
C GLU A 36 -3.81 -1.27 1.50
N SER A 37 -2.84 -1.58 0.63
CA SER A 37 -1.44 -1.72 1.02
C SER A 37 -0.83 -0.39 1.45
N ARG A 38 -1.21 0.71 0.80
CA ARG A 38 -0.80 2.07 1.20
C ARG A 38 -1.37 2.44 2.56
N MET A 39 -2.65 2.15 2.79
CA MET A 39 -3.33 2.42 4.06
C MET A 39 -2.76 1.62 5.22
N ARG A 40 -2.39 0.35 4.99
CA ARG A 40 -1.66 -0.46 5.97
C ARG A 40 -0.31 0.16 6.34
N TRP A 41 0.43 0.67 5.37
CA TRP A 41 1.70 1.36 5.64
C TRP A 41 1.47 2.66 6.41
N PHE A 42 0.47 3.45 6.03
CA PHE A 42 0.12 4.68 6.73
C PHE A 42 -0.27 4.42 8.19
N GLY A 43 -1.19 3.47 8.42
CA GLY A 43 -1.58 3.06 9.78
C GLY A 43 -0.42 2.43 10.57
N HIS A 44 0.60 1.86 9.92
CA HIS A 44 1.82 1.45 10.60
C HIS A 44 2.64 2.67 11.06
N VAL A 45 2.87 3.63 10.18
CA VAL A 45 3.63 4.85 10.49
C VAL A 45 2.95 5.68 11.57
N GLU A 46 1.63 5.82 11.51
CA GLU A 46 0.84 6.59 12.48
C GLU A 46 0.96 6.04 13.91
N ARG A 47 0.93 4.70 14.06
CA ARG A 47 1.08 4.00 15.35
C ARG A 47 2.50 4.06 15.93
N ARG A 48 3.50 4.46 15.16
CA ARG A 48 4.87 4.61 15.67
C ARG A 48 5.04 5.92 16.42
N ASP A 49 6.01 5.93 17.34
CA ASP A 49 6.41 7.12 18.08
C ASP A 49 6.90 8.23 17.16
N GLU A 50 6.86 9.46 17.65
CA GLU A 50 7.27 10.66 16.90
C GLU A 50 8.76 10.65 16.54
N SER A 51 9.58 9.92 17.31
CA SER A 51 11.01 9.69 17.03
C SER A 51 11.26 8.74 15.86
N TYR A 52 10.22 8.05 15.33
CA TYR A 52 10.38 7.17 14.20
C TYR A 52 10.64 7.97 12.92
N ILE A 53 11.78 7.68 12.27
CA ILE A 53 12.22 8.33 11.03
C ILE A 53 11.11 8.34 9.97
N GLY A 54 10.34 7.25 9.84
CA GLY A 54 9.26 7.19 8.85
C GLY A 54 8.15 8.22 9.11
N LYS A 55 7.87 8.56 10.37
CA LYS A 55 6.89 9.57 10.78
C LYS A 55 7.43 10.98 10.57
N GLN A 56 8.70 11.21 10.88
CA GLN A 56 9.40 12.47 10.60
C GLN A 56 9.47 12.76 9.09
N VAL A 57 9.85 11.78 8.27
CA VAL A 57 9.87 11.90 6.80
C VAL A 57 8.46 12.08 6.23
N GLU A 58 7.46 11.48 6.87
CA GLU A 58 6.06 11.70 6.51
C GLU A 58 5.59 13.12 6.86
N LYS A 59 6.14 13.80 7.86
CA LYS A 59 5.80 15.20 8.12
C LYS A 59 6.66 16.20 7.33
N LEU A 60 7.85 15.78 6.92
CA LEU A 60 8.82 16.61 6.22
C LEU A 60 8.26 17.17 4.90
N VAL A 61 8.20 18.48 4.77
CA VAL A 61 7.89 19.17 3.50
C VAL A 61 9.21 19.48 2.81
N ILE A 62 9.53 18.74 1.74
CA ILE A 62 10.68 19.07 0.89
C ILE A 62 10.25 20.15 -0.10
N GLU A 63 10.74 21.37 0.16
CA GLU A 63 10.65 22.53 -0.73
C GLU A 63 11.69 22.41 -1.87
N GLY A 64 11.34 22.93 -3.05
CA GLY A 64 12.23 22.92 -4.22
C GLY A 64 11.64 22.28 -5.49
N LYS A 65 12.17 22.71 -6.64
CA LYS A 65 11.78 22.21 -7.97
C LYS A 65 12.36 20.82 -8.20
N ARG A 66 11.55 19.89 -8.72
CA ARG A 66 12.01 18.54 -9.06
C ARG A 66 12.90 18.56 -10.29
N LYS A 67 13.98 17.78 -10.25
CA LYS A 67 14.80 17.47 -11.44
C LYS A 67 13.97 16.72 -12.47
N ARG A 68 14.28 16.94 -13.75
CA ARG A 68 13.68 16.24 -14.90
C ARG A 68 13.89 14.73 -14.77
N GLY A 69 12.86 13.93 -15.05
CA GLY A 69 12.90 12.47 -15.00
C GLY A 69 12.33 11.82 -13.71
N ARG A 70 12.12 12.58 -12.63
CA ARG A 70 11.47 12.03 -11.42
C ARG A 70 9.95 11.98 -11.58
N PRO A 71 9.25 10.95 -11.04
CA PRO A 71 7.79 10.90 -11.08
C PRO A 71 7.15 12.19 -10.56
N LYS A 72 6.16 12.70 -11.30
CA LYS A 72 5.48 13.98 -11.02
C LYS A 72 4.73 13.96 -9.68
N MET A 73 4.14 12.82 -9.33
CA MET A 73 3.23 12.64 -8.19
C MET A 73 3.97 12.23 -6.92
N ARG A 74 3.88 13.02 -5.82
CA ARG A 74 4.32 12.57 -4.48
C ARG A 74 3.39 11.47 -3.97
N TRP A 75 3.87 10.74 -2.97
CA TRP A 75 3.01 9.94 -2.11
C TRP A 75 1.86 10.78 -1.53
N ARG A 76 2.18 11.94 -0.92
CA ARG A 76 1.20 12.93 -0.43
C ARG A 76 0.28 13.50 -1.51
N ASP A 77 0.71 13.52 -2.77
CA ASP A 77 -0.07 14.11 -3.85
C ASP A 77 -1.17 13.17 -4.35
N LYS A 78 -1.13 11.88 -3.96
CA LYS A 78 -2.16 10.92 -4.37
C LYS A 78 -3.49 11.27 -3.70
N LYS A 79 -4.50 11.56 -4.52
CA LYS A 79 -5.87 11.85 -4.09
C LYS A 79 -6.43 10.77 -3.17
N ASP A 80 -6.15 9.50 -3.46
CA ASP A 80 -6.56 8.33 -2.66
C ASP A 80 -6.31 8.55 -1.15
N LEU A 81 -5.11 8.99 -0.76
CA LEU A 81 -4.72 9.17 0.64
C LEU A 81 -5.35 10.40 1.29
N ARG A 82 -5.64 11.43 0.49
CA ARG A 82 -6.22 12.70 0.96
C ARG A 82 -7.72 12.55 1.18
N GLU A 83 -8.41 11.95 0.21
CA GLU A 83 -9.83 11.61 0.28
C GLU A 83 -10.10 10.55 1.34
N GLU A 84 -9.22 9.56 1.52
CA GLU A 84 -9.36 8.56 2.59
C GLU A 84 -9.07 9.10 3.99
N ARG A 85 -8.12 10.03 4.16
CA ARG A 85 -7.93 10.75 5.43
C ARG A 85 -9.20 11.51 5.81
N HIS A 86 -9.77 12.23 4.86
CA HIS A 86 -11.03 12.94 5.05
C HIS A 86 -12.20 11.96 5.33
N ARG A 87 -12.22 10.78 4.67
CA ARG A 87 -13.23 9.74 4.93
C ARG A 87 -13.08 9.10 6.32
N LEU A 88 -11.85 8.93 6.81
CA LEU A 88 -11.56 8.45 8.17
C LEU A 88 -12.02 9.45 9.23
N GLU A 89 -11.79 10.74 8.99
CA GLU A 89 -12.19 11.85 9.86
C GLU A 89 -13.71 12.04 9.88
N LEU A 90 -14.40 11.86 8.75
CA LEU A 90 -15.84 12.07 8.64
C LEU A 90 -16.72 10.84 8.97
N CYS A 91 -16.29 9.62 8.64
CA CYS A 91 -17.19 8.46 8.61
C CYS A 91 -16.83 7.37 9.64
N GLY A 92 -15.69 7.47 10.31
CA GLY A 92 -15.31 6.48 11.34
C GLY A 92 -15.30 5.03 10.85
N ASP A 93 -15.10 4.83 9.54
CA ASP A 93 -15.30 3.56 8.84
C ASP A 93 -14.54 2.40 9.52
N ALA A 94 -15.32 1.48 10.09
CA ALA A 94 -14.80 0.36 10.87
C ALA A 94 -13.93 -0.59 10.00
N GLU A 95 -14.19 -0.68 8.69
CA GLU A 95 -13.37 -1.48 7.79
C GLU A 95 -12.00 -0.84 7.56
N LEU A 96 -11.95 0.48 7.37
CA LEU A 96 -10.68 1.20 7.23
C LEU A 96 -9.85 1.12 8.51
N LYS A 97 -10.48 1.27 9.68
CA LYS A 97 -9.82 1.05 10.99
C LYS A 97 -9.29 -0.38 11.11
N LYS A 98 -10.03 -1.39 10.63
CA LYS A 98 -9.57 -2.80 10.61
C LYS A 98 -8.38 -3.02 9.67
N ILE A 99 -8.37 -2.38 8.50
CA ILE A 99 -7.26 -2.45 7.55
C ILE A 99 -6.00 -1.77 8.12
N MET A 100 -6.15 -0.63 8.79
CA MET A 100 -5.03 0.10 9.41
C MET A 100 -4.47 -0.61 10.66
N SER A 101 -5.34 -1.27 11.44
CA SER A 101 -4.96 -1.99 12.66
C SER A 101 -4.32 -3.34 12.39
N THR A 102 -4.65 -4.04 11.30
CA THR A 102 -4.06 -5.34 10.98
C THR A 102 -2.60 -5.20 10.51
N PRO A 103 -1.60 -5.72 11.26
CA PRO A 103 -0.22 -5.71 10.81
C PRO A 103 -0.08 -6.63 9.59
N SER A 104 0.60 -6.14 8.55
CA SER A 104 0.92 -6.99 7.40
C SER A 104 1.75 -8.20 7.84
N ARG A 105 1.39 -9.41 7.34
CA ARG A 105 2.12 -10.67 7.60
C ARG A 105 3.62 -10.56 7.24
N ILE A 106 3.96 -9.76 6.23
CA ILE A 106 5.35 -9.51 5.79
C ILE A 106 6.14 -8.77 6.89
N TRP A 107 5.49 -7.84 7.59
CA TRP A 107 6.12 -7.02 8.62
C TRP A 107 6.15 -7.70 10.00
N LYS A 108 5.22 -8.62 10.32
CA LYS A 108 5.33 -9.47 11.52
C LYS A 108 6.64 -10.26 11.53
N ARG A 109 7.02 -10.84 10.39
CA ARG A 109 8.27 -11.58 10.21
C ARG A 109 9.52 -10.69 10.26
N CYS A 110 9.39 -9.41 9.91
CA CYS A 110 10.48 -8.44 9.93
C CYS A 110 10.68 -7.85 11.35
N SER A 111 9.62 -7.69 12.15
CA SER A 111 9.71 -7.27 13.55
C SER A 111 10.20 -8.37 14.50
N GLU A 112 9.99 -9.65 14.15
CA GLU A 112 10.48 -10.81 14.92
C GLU A 112 11.95 -11.13 14.64
N ARG A 113 12.49 -10.73 13.47
CA ARG A 113 13.93 -10.69 13.22
C ARG A 113 14.51 -9.34 13.67
N ARG A 114 14.50 -9.10 14.97
CA ARG A 114 15.53 -8.25 15.58
C ARG A 114 16.86 -9.02 15.53
N VAL A 115 17.42 -9.20 14.33
CA VAL A 115 18.84 -9.54 14.22
C VAL A 115 19.56 -8.27 14.61
N PHE A 116 19.97 -8.21 15.89
CA PHE A 116 20.92 -7.24 16.38
C PHE A 116 22.12 -7.26 15.44
N PHE A 117 22.24 -6.27 14.57
CA PHE A 117 23.55 -5.86 14.08
C PHE A 117 24.23 -5.17 15.27
N THR A 118 24.84 -5.96 16.15
CA THR A 118 25.96 -5.47 16.95
C THR A 118 27.10 -5.26 15.97
N VAL A 119 27.20 -4.06 15.41
CA VAL A 119 28.48 -3.58 14.89
C VAL A 119 29.34 -3.36 16.13
N ASN A 120 30.21 -4.33 16.41
CA ASN A 120 31.27 -4.18 17.40
C ASN A 120 32.25 -3.08 16.94
N LYS A 121 32.80 -2.41 17.96
CA LYS A 121 33.79 -1.32 17.96
C LYS A 121 34.76 -1.26 16.79
#